data_AF-A0AAE2CE65-F1
#
_entry.id   AF-A0AAE2CE65-F1
#
_cell.length_a   1.000
_cell.length_b   1.000
_cell.length_c   1.000
_cell.angle_alpha   90.00
_cell.angle_beta   90.00
_cell.angle_gamma   90.00
#
_symmetry.space_group_name_H-M   'P 1'
#
loop_
_entity.id
_entity.type
_entity.pdbx_description
1 polymer ?
#
loop_
_entity_poly.entity_id
_entity_poly.type
_entity_poly.pdbx_seq_one_letter_code
_entity_poly.pdbx_strand_id
1 'polypeptide(L)'
;MANNQCDDDDDASGCGLQLTCFSQPSDHDDNVTLHFHILRLHKQIYAWIGCNSAKFGHLYAAAPIPPSNTVGVTSLIGGSSDNTGSAIARRLVLKTGLNIVLACNIPKNTPILEANAEKMLVQKLISLGYTKPKI
;
A
#
# COMPACT_ATOMS: atom_id res chain seq x y z
N MET A 1 18.88 4.85 -47.92
CA MET A 1 17.64 4.11 -47.62
C MET A 1 17.73 3.71 -46.16
N ALA A 2 16.73 4.12 -45.38
CA ALA A 2 16.71 4.03 -43.92
C ALA A 2 16.39 2.61 -43.43
N ASN A 3 16.97 2.30 -42.27
CA ASN A 3 16.58 1.33 -41.23
C ASN A 3 16.02 -0.04 -41.63
N ASN A 4 16.78 -1.08 -41.27
CA ASN A 4 16.21 -2.22 -40.54
C ASN A 4 16.92 -2.27 -39.18
N GLN A 5 16.35 -1.56 -38.21
CA GLN A 5 16.69 -1.75 -36.81
C GLN A 5 16.00 -3.05 -36.37
N CYS A 6 16.75 -3.95 -35.73
CA CYS A 6 16.21 -5.15 -35.12
C CYS A 6 15.24 -4.74 -34.00
N ASP A 7 13.95 -4.99 -34.20
CA ASP A 7 12.95 -5.01 -33.13
C ASP A 7 13.05 -6.39 -32.45
N ASP A 8 13.81 -6.45 -31.35
CA ASP A 8 13.73 -7.53 -30.37
C ASP A 8 14.20 -6.96 -29.03
N ASP A 9 13.25 -6.45 -28.24
CA ASP A 9 13.34 -6.47 -26.78
C ASP A 9 11.96 -6.80 -26.23
N ASP A 10 11.82 -8.12 -26.06
CA ASP A 10 10.73 -8.88 -25.49
C ASP A 10 10.57 -8.53 -23.99
N ASP A 11 9.97 -7.37 -23.66
CA ASP A 11 9.58 -7.04 -22.28
C ASP A 11 8.16 -7.54 -21.97
N ALA A 12 7.98 -8.85 -22.11
CA ALA A 12 6.81 -9.58 -21.63
C ALA A 12 6.91 -9.92 -20.12
N SER A 13 7.62 -9.11 -19.33
CA SER A 13 7.73 -9.32 -17.87
C SER A 13 6.67 -8.54 -17.10
N GLY A 14 5.42 -9.04 -17.17
CA GLY A 14 4.43 -8.83 -16.11
C GLY A 14 3.22 -7.97 -16.44
N CYS A 15 2.53 -8.20 -17.56
CA CYS A 15 1.20 -7.64 -17.85
C CYS A 15 0.07 -8.35 -17.05
N GLY A 16 0.33 -8.73 -15.81
CA GLY A 16 -0.59 -9.46 -14.95
C GLY A 16 -0.80 -8.71 -13.64
N LEU A 17 -2.04 -8.69 -13.16
CA LEU A 17 -2.38 -8.22 -11.81
C LEU A 17 -1.55 -8.99 -10.77
N GLN A 18 -0.60 -8.34 -10.09
CA GLN A 18 0.22 -9.02 -9.07
C GLN A 18 -0.48 -8.93 -7.72
N LEU A 19 -1.08 -10.05 -7.29
CA LEU A 19 -1.66 -10.21 -5.96
C LEU A 19 -0.62 -10.82 -5.02
N THR A 20 -0.43 -10.21 -3.86
CA THR A 20 0.40 -10.74 -2.78
C THR A 20 -0.42 -10.73 -1.50
N CYS A 21 -0.60 -11.90 -0.90
CA CYS A 21 -1.26 -12.06 0.38
C CYS A 21 -0.25 -12.55 1.42
N PHE A 22 -0.26 -11.97 2.61
CA PHE A 22 0.54 -12.50 3.72
C PHE A 22 -0.13 -12.19 5.05
N SER A 23 0.20 -13.00 6.05
CA SER A 23 -0.27 -12.80 7.42
C SER A 23 0.93 -12.86 8.34
N GLN A 24 0.96 -12.04 9.37
CA GLN A 24 2.06 -12.01 10.32
C GLN A 24 1.57 -11.58 11.70
N PRO A 25 2.05 -12.22 12.79
CA PRO A 25 1.72 -11.83 14.16
C PRO A 25 2.17 -10.40 14.43
N SER A 26 1.47 -9.70 15.31
CA SER A 26 1.90 -8.39 15.75
C SER A 26 3.08 -8.51 16.71
N ASP A 27 4.14 -7.73 16.50
CA ASP A 27 5.35 -7.64 17.36
C ASP A 27 5.03 -7.30 18.84
N HIS A 28 3.80 -6.91 19.18
CA HIS A 28 3.42 -6.46 20.52
C HIS A 28 2.44 -7.39 21.24
N ASP A 29 1.64 -8.16 20.49
CA ASP A 29 0.66 -9.10 21.02
C ASP A 29 0.59 -10.34 20.10
N ASP A 30 1.04 -11.47 20.62
CA ASP A 30 1.09 -12.75 19.90
C ASP A 30 -0.32 -13.30 19.58
N ASN A 31 -1.36 -12.82 20.28
CA ASN A 31 -2.75 -13.18 19.99
C ASN A 31 -3.36 -12.34 18.85
N VAL A 32 -2.64 -11.36 18.32
CA VAL A 32 -3.10 -10.50 17.23
C VAL A 32 -2.35 -10.85 15.94
N THR A 33 -3.10 -11.33 14.94
CA THR A 33 -2.56 -11.57 13.60
C THR A 33 -3.06 -10.52 12.63
N LEU A 34 -2.12 -9.88 11.93
CA LEU A 34 -2.40 -8.94 10.86
C LEU A 34 -2.37 -9.66 9.52
N HIS A 35 -3.40 -9.42 8.72
CA HIS A 35 -3.55 -9.96 7.39
C HIS A 35 -3.42 -8.83 6.37
N PHE A 36 -2.69 -9.08 5.29
CA PHE A 36 -2.38 -8.11 4.26
C PHE A 36 -2.68 -8.67 2.88
N HIS A 37 -3.38 -7.89 2.06
CA HIS A 37 -3.51 -8.15 0.62
C HIS A 37 -2.97 -6.95 -0.14
N ILE A 38 -2.05 -7.17 -1.07
CA ILE A 38 -1.44 -6.14 -1.91
C ILE A 38 -1.73 -6.51 -3.36
N LEU A 39 -2.32 -5.57 -4.10
CA LEU A 39 -2.57 -5.67 -5.52
C LEU A 39 -1.76 -4.59 -6.22
N ARG A 40 -0.77 -4.98 -7.02
CA ARG A 40 -0.03 -4.06 -7.87
C ARG A 40 -0.83 -3.82 -9.15
N LEU A 41 -1.20 -2.57 -9.38
CA LEU A 41 -1.81 -2.08 -10.61
C LEU A 41 -0.77 -1.23 -11.35
N HIS A 42 -1.02 -0.90 -12.62
CA HIS A 42 -0.02 -0.29 -13.51
C HIS A 42 0.65 0.98 -12.94
N LYS A 43 -0.09 1.86 -12.25
CA LYS A 43 0.42 3.11 -11.65
C LYS A 43 -0.01 3.32 -10.19
N GLN A 44 -0.62 2.32 -9.58
CA GLN A 44 -1.18 2.43 -8.24
C GLN A 44 -1.06 1.09 -7.51
N ILE A 45 -1.14 1.13 -6.19
CA ILE A 45 -1.20 -0.07 -5.36
C ILE A 45 -2.52 -0.05 -4.61
N TYR A 46 -3.23 -1.16 -4.64
CA TYR A 46 -4.27 -1.42 -3.65
C TYR A 46 -3.67 -2.24 -2.52
N ALA A 47 -3.86 -1.80 -1.28
CA ALA A 47 -3.46 -2.52 -0.09
C ALA A 47 -4.68 -2.69 0.83
N TRP A 48 -4.81 -3.85 1.43
CA TRP A 48 -5.80 -4.12 2.47
C TRP A 48 -5.07 -4.62 3.72
N ILE A 49 -5.47 -4.10 4.87
CA ILE A 49 -4.98 -4.49 6.19
C ILE A 49 -6.18 -4.92 7.03
N GLY A 50 -6.16 -6.16 7.49
CA GLY A 50 -7.12 -6.70 8.45
C GLY A 50 -6.46 -7.20 9.72
N CYS A 51 -7.25 -7.26 10.79
CA CYS A 51 -6.84 -7.75 12.10
C CYS A 51 -7.88 -8.76 12.60
N ASN A 52 -7.48 -10.01 12.86
CA ASN A 52 -8.27 -11.11 13.45
C ASN A 52 -9.62 -11.49 12.76
N SER A 53 -10.11 -10.72 11.79
CA SER A 53 -11.33 -10.97 11.02
C SER A 53 -11.23 -10.32 9.63
N ALA A 54 -11.58 -11.07 8.58
CA ALA A 54 -11.59 -10.61 7.19
C ALA A 54 -12.84 -9.79 6.82
N LYS A 55 -13.17 -8.77 7.63
CA LYS A 55 -14.30 -7.86 7.32
C LYS A 55 -13.82 -6.73 6.39
N PHE A 56 -14.67 -6.37 5.43
CA PHE A 56 -14.48 -5.15 4.65
C PHE A 56 -14.73 -3.95 5.56
N GLY A 57 -13.65 -3.23 5.88
CA GLY A 57 -13.67 -2.02 6.70
C GLY A 57 -13.61 -0.76 5.86
N HIS A 58 -13.03 0.29 6.43
CA HIS A 58 -12.88 1.58 5.78
C HIS A 58 -11.83 1.57 4.66
N LEU A 59 -12.12 2.23 3.54
CA LEU A 59 -11.25 2.30 2.36
C LEU A 59 -10.81 3.74 2.12
N TYR A 60 -9.52 3.96 1.92
CA TYR A 60 -8.89 5.26 1.69
C TYR A 60 -8.11 5.25 0.39
N ALA A 61 -8.01 6.38 -0.30
CA ALA A 61 -7.10 6.60 -1.40
C ALA A 61 -6.16 7.74 -1.07
N ALA A 62 -4.87 7.55 -1.35
CA ALA A 62 -3.82 8.51 -1.07
C ALA A 62 -2.85 8.60 -2.24
N ALA A 63 -2.53 9.83 -2.66
CA ALA A 63 -1.63 10.08 -3.77
C ALA A 63 -0.79 11.34 -3.55
N PRO A 64 0.44 11.39 -4.07
CA PRO A 64 1.22 12.63 -4.11
C PRO A 64 0.52 13.69 -4.97
N ILE A 65 0.64 14.97 -4.60
CA ILE A 65 0.09 16.11 -5.36
C ILE A 65 1.24 17.04 -5.79
N PRO A 66 1.91 16.78 -6.93
CA PRO A 66 2.93 17.67 -7.48
C PRO A 66 2.36 19.06 -7.87
N PRO A 67 3.16 20.14 -7.89
CA PRO A 67 4.59 20.20 -7.55
C PRO A 67 4.86 20.29 -6.03
N SER A 68 3.81 20.33 -5.19
CA SER A 68 3.97 20.37 -3.74
C SER A 68 4.35 18.99 -3.18
N ASN A 69 5.12 18.92 -2.08
CA ASN A 69 5.38 17.65 -1.39
C ASN A 69 4.18 17.21 -0.51
N THR A 70 2.96 17.55 -0.94
CA THR A 70 1.72 17.30 -0.22
C THR A 70 1.11 16.00 -0.70
N VAL A 71 0.50 15.24 0.21
CA VAL A 71 -0.24 14.03 -0.13
C VAL A 71 -1.72 14.26 0.13
N GLY A 72 -2.52 14.09 -0.92
CA GLY A 72 -3.97 14.05 -0.80
C GLY A 72 -4.40 12.71 -0.26
N VAL A 73 -5.32 12.69 0.70
CA VAL A 73 -5.96 11.47 1.20
C VAL A 73 -7.45 11.68 1.25
N THR A 74 -8.21 10.72 0.73
CA THR A 74 -9.67 10.73 0.77
C THR A 74 -10.18 9.37 1.23
N SER A 75 -11.36 9.34 1.83
CA SER A 75 -12.08 8.12 2.15
C SER A 75 -12.98 7.75 0.97
N LEU A 76 -12.83 6.53 0.44
CA LEU A 76 -13.65 6.00 -0.64
C LEU A 76 -14.90 5.29 -0.11
N ILE A 77 -14.79 4.54 0.99
CA ILE A 77 -15.89 3.76 1.55
C ILE A 77 -15.76 3.75 3.07
N GLY A 78 -16.61 4.54 3.74
CA GLY A 78 -16.68 4.63 5.19
C GLY A 78 -15.42 5.22 5.84
N GLY A 79 -15.57 5.94 6.95
CA GLY A 79 -14.46 6.60 7.63
C GLY A 79 -14.23 8.02 7.13
N SER A 80 -13.52 8.82 7.93
CA SER A 80 -13.27 10.24 7.73
C SER A 80 -11.77 10.49 7.51
N SER A 81 -11.40 11.59 6.87
CA SER A 81 -10.00 11.90 6.52
C SER A 81 -9.08 12.17 7.73
N ASP A 82 -9.63 12.25 8.95
CA ASP A 82 -8.96 12.51 10.22
C ASP A 82 -8.71 11.25 11.06
N ASN A 83 -8.90 10.05 10.50
CA ASN A 83 -8.74 8.81 11.25
C ASN A 83 -7.41 8.07 10.97
N THR A 84 -7.15 7.01 11.75
CA THR A 84 -5.96 6.16 11.64
C THR A 84 -5.64 5.73 10.22
N GLY A 85 -6.64 5.24 9.47
CA GLY A 85 -6.44 4.67 8.14
C GLY A 85 -5.98 5.73 7.14
N SER A 86 -6.52 6.93 7.21
CA SER A 86 -6.07 8.04 6.37
C SER A 86 -4.64 8.48 6.71
N ALA A 87 -4.27 8.47 8.00
CA ALA A 87 -2.92 8.80 8.45
C ALA A 87 -1.88 7.77 7.99
N ILE A 88 -2.20 6.48 8.06
CA ILE A 88 -1.34 5.40 7.53
C ILE A 88 -1.20 5.56 6.01
N ALA A 89 -2.31 5.72 5.28
CA ALA A 89 -2.28 5.92 3.83
C ALA A 89 -1.38 7.10 3.44
N ARG A 90 -1.49 8.23 4.15
CA ARG A 90 -0.63 9.40 3.93
C ARG A 90 0.85 9.07 4.11
N ARG A 91 1.21 8.42 5.22
CA ARG A 91 2.61 8.09 5.53
C ARG A 91 3.18 7.06 4.57
N LEU A 92 2.38 6.11 4.10
CA LEU A 92 2.81 5.16 3.06
C LEU A 92 3.19 5.87 1.78
N VAL A 93 2.35 6.78 1.29
CA VAL A 93 2.66 7.58 0.09
C VAL A 93 3.94 8.41 0.29
N LEU A 94 4.07 9.08 1.44
CA LEU A 94 5.26 9.89 1.75
C LEU A 94 6.55 9.05 1.83
N LYS A 95 6.48 7.84 2.37
CA LYS A 95 7.64 6.94 2.52
C LYS A 95 8.02 6.26 1.22
N THR A 96 7.03 5.85 0.43
CA THR A 96 7.23 4.99 -0.75
C THR A 96 7.18 5.71 -2.09
N GLY A 97 6.58 6.91 -2.14
CA GLY A 97 6.31 7.65 -3.38
C GLY A 97 5.19 7.06 -4.23
N LEU A 98 4.43 6.09 -3.72
CA LEU A 98 3.41 5.35 -4.47
C LEU A 98 2.02 5.98 -4.33
N ASN A 99 1.19 5.87 -5.37
CA ASN A 99 -0.25 6.11 -5.25
C ASN A 99 -0.90 4.85 -4.64
N ILE A 100 -1.53 4.99 -3.48
CA ILE A 100 -2.01 3.87 -2.67
C ILE A 100 -3.49 4.02 -2.35
N VAL A 101 -4.27 2.98 -2.66
CA VAL A 101 -5.62 2.78 -2.14
C VAL A 101 -5.53 1.78 -1.00
N LEU A 102 -5.78 2.22 0.23
CA LEU A 102 -5.65 1.45 1.46
C LEU A 102 -7.01 1.14 2.09
N ALA A 103 -7.37 -0.12 2.24
CA ALA A 103 -8.39 -0.54 3.21
C ALA A 103 -7.74 -0.84 4.55
N CYS A 104 -8.23 -0.21 5.63
CA CYS A 104 -7.69 -0.43 6.97
C CYS A 104 -8.81 -0.85 7.93
N ASN A 105 -8.73 -2.08 8.42
CA ASN A 105 -9.66 -2.67 9.37
C ASN A 105 -8.94 -3.13 10.65
N ILE A 106 -8.21 -2.20 11.26
CA ILE A 106 -7.57 -2.36 12.58
C ILE A 106 -8.48 -1.74 13.65
N PRO A 107 -8.65 -2.36 14.84
CA PRO A 107 -9.42 -1.77 15.93
C PRO A 107 -8.91 -0.38 16.35
N LYS A 108 -9.83 0.57 16.52
CA LYS A 108 -9.52 1.91 17.01
C LYS A 108 -8.92 1.85 18.42
N ASN A 109 -8.03 2.79 18.74
CA ASN A 109 -7.34 2.94 20.03
C ASN A 109 -6.17 1.96 20.29
N THR A 110 -5.54 1.44 19.24
CA THR A 110 -4.31 0.63 19.37
C THR A 110 -3.14 1.24 18.58
N PRO A 111 -2.61 2.42 18.97
CA PRO A 111 -1.58 3.13 18.19
C PRO A 111 -0.34 2.29 17.87
N ILE A 112 0.02 1.36 18.77
CA ILE A 112 1.15 0.45 18.59
C ILE A 112 0.89 -0.54 17.44
N LEU A 113 -0.33 -1.06 17.33
CA LEU A 113 -0.72 -2.00 16.29
C LEU A 113 -0.78 -1.31 14.92
N GLU A 114 -1.27 -0.08 14.89
CA GLU A 114 -1.31 0.75 13.68
C GLU A 114 0.10 1.03 13.14
N ALA A 115 1.03 1.42 14.02
CA ALA A 115 2.41 1.67 13.68
C ALA A 115 3.12 0.40 13.20
N ASN A 116 2.83 -0.75 13.82
CA ASN A 116 3.39 -2.01 13.39
C ASN A 116 2.87 -2.43 12.01
N ALA A 117 1.55 -2.35 11.79
CA ALA A 117 0.95 -2.66 10.49
C ALA A 117 1.53 -1.80 9.36
N GLU A 118 1.75 -0.51 9.61
CA GLU A 118 2.42 0.37 8.67
C GLU A 118 3.86 -0.08 8.39
N LYS A 119 4.65 -0.35 9.44
CA LYS A 119 6.04 -0.80 9.31
C LYS A 119 6.14 -2.08 8.47
N MET A 120 5.30 -3.07 8.75
CA MET A 120 5.28 -4.35 8.04
C MET A 120 4.91 -4.17 6.57
N LEU A 121 3.90 -3.35 6.27
CA LEU A 121 3.50 -3.06 4.91
C LEU A 121 4.60 -2.33 4.13
N VAL A 122 5.26 -1.33 4.72
CA VAL A 122 6.39 -0.63 4.09
C VAL A 122 7.53 -1.60 3.78
N GLN A 123 7.94 -2.42 4.76
CA GLN A 123 9.01 -3.40 4.56
C GLN A 123 8.66 -4.39 3.46
N LYS A 124 7.40 -4.86 3.40
CA LYS A 124 6.96 -5.75 2.33
C LYS A 124 7.01 -5.07 0.96
N LEU A 125 6.52 -3.84 0.83
CA LEU A 125 6.56 -3.08 -0.43
C LEU A 125 8.00 -2.86 -0.93
N ILE A 126 8.95 -2.63 -0.01
CA ILE A 126 10.38 -2.54 -0.33
C ILE A 126 10.89 -3.90 -0.82
N SER A 127 10.61 -4.98 -0.10
CA SER A 127 11.05 -6.34 -0.47
C SER A 127 10.52 -6.81 -1.82
N LEU A 128 9.35 -6.31 -2.24
CA LEU A 128 8.74 -6.60 -3.54
C LEU A 128 9.30 -5.72 -4.66
N GLY A 129 10.19 -4.77 -4.36
CA GLY A 129 10.77 -3.84 -5.34
C GLY A 129 9.78 -2.80 -5.85
N TYR A 130 8.68 -2.55 -5.13
CA TYR A 130 7.66 -1.58 -5.57
C TYR A 130 8.04 -0.14 -5.24
N THR A 131 8.90 0.07 -4.25
CA THR A 131 9.37 1.39 -3.85
C THR A 131 10.55 1.83 -4.70
N LYS A 132 10.54 3.07 -5.18
CA LYS A 132 11.75 3.68 -5.76
C LYS A 132 12.63 4.21 -4.62
N PRO A 133 13.96 4.04 -4.67
CA PRO A 133 14.84 4.78 -3.79
C PRO A 133 14.58 6.27 -3.99
N LYS A 134 14.42 7.03 -2.89
CA LYS A 134 14.46 8.49 -2.96
C LYS A 134 15.90 8.87 -3.31
N ILE A 135 16.12 9.30 -4.55
CA ILE A 135 17.34 10.00 -4.98
C ILE A 135 17.30 11.40 -4.35
#